data_AF-A0A182EMC5-F1
#
_entry.id   AF-A0A182EMC5-F1
#
_cell.length_a   1.000
_cell.length_b   1.000
_cell.length_c   1.000
_cell.angle_alpha   90.00
_cell.angle_beta   90.00
_cell.angle_gamma   90.00
#
_symmetry.space_group_name_H-M   'P 1'
#
loop_
_entity.id
_entity.type
_entity.pdbx_description
1 polymer ?
#
loop_
_entity_poly.entity_id
_entity_poly.type
_entity_poly.pdbx_seq_one_letter_code
_entity_poly.pdbx_strand_id
1 'polypeptide(L)'
;NEFNISNANYYSVRVLNSSATILSKFQPWSTDVIGIGGNTTTVFVGPRTSKEHTLQFNNTVTLKGGVAEYCQAPFSLLISLYVNMQFDISVTLEYLSHREQATLSVVQQVCCVPSGNCTAAEW
;
A
#
# COMPACT_ATOMS: atom_id res chain seq x y z
N ASN A 1 -5.80 2.20 -0.79
CA ASN A 1 -5.73 0.78 -1.20
C ASN A 1 -5.77 0.66 -2.72
N GLU A 2 -4.96 1.48 -3.39
CA GLU A 2 -4.89 1.52 -4.85
C GLU A 2 -3.52 2.01 -5.28
N PHE A 3 -3.05 1.56 -6.43
CA PHE A 3 -1.87 2.10 -7.09
C PHE A 3 -2.09 2.18 -8.58
N ASN A 4 -1.44 3.13 -9.21
CA ASN A 4 -1.57 3.36 -10.64
C ASN A 4 -0.45 2.66 -11.39
N ILE A 5 -0.80 1.93 -12.46
CA ILE A 5 0.14 1.31 -13.37
C ILE A 5 0.03 1.95 -14.76
N SER A 6 1.18 2.29 -15.33
CA SER A 6 1.34 2.72 -16.71
C SER A 6 2.24 1.74 -17.45
N ASN A 7 2.17 1.73 -18.77
CA ASN A 7 2.99 0.85 -19.59
C ASN A 7 3.74 1.67 -20.64
N ALA A 8 5.05 1.78 -20.48
CA ALA A 8 5.92 2.47 -21.43
C ALA A 8 6.43 1.54 -22.56
N ASN A 9 6.17 0.23 -22.49
CA ASN A 9 6.62 -0.73 -23.49
C ASN A 9 5.81 -0.65 -24.79
N TYR A 10 6.42 -1.16 -25.87
CA TYR A 10 5.78 -1.27 -27.18
C TYR A 10 4.86 -2.51 -27.30
N TYR A 11 4.81 -3.36 -26.29
CA TYR A 11 3.93 -4.52 -26.19
C TYR A 11 2.97 -4.38 -25.00
N SER A 12 1.84 -5.07 -25.06
CA SER A 12 0.90 -5.13 -23.95
C SER A 12 1.40 -6.01 -22.82
N VAL A 13 1.10 -5.61 -21.60
CA VAL A 13 1.46 -6.34 -20.39
C VAL A 13 0.19 -6.77 -19.67
N ARG A 14 0.18 -8.01 -19.19
CA ARG A 14 -0.88 -8.56 -18.37
C ARG A 14 -0.42 -8.60 -16.92
N VAL A 15 -1.11 -7.85 -16.07
CA VAL A 15 -0.95 -7.96 -14.62
C VAL A 15 -1.71 -9.20 -14.18
N LEU A 16 -1.04 -10.15 -13.54
CA LEU A 16 -1.64 -11.41 -13.08
C LEU A 16 -2.03 -11.36 -11.60
N ASN A 17 -1.15 -10.80 -10.79
CA ASN A 17 -1.39 -10.64 -9.36
C ASN A 17 -0.77 -9.33 -8.88
N SER A 18 -1.34 -8.81 -7.82
CA SER A 18 -0.75 -7.78 -6.99
C SER A 18 -0.80 -8.24 -5.55
N SER A 19 0.27 -7.97 -4.81
CA SER A 19 0.38 -8.28 -3.40
C SER A 19 1.02 -7.09 -2.71
N ALA A 20 0.62 -6.80 -1.48
CA ALA A 20 1.22 -5.78 -0.65
C ALA A 20 1.53 -6.36 0.72
N THR A 21 2.74 -6.07 1.19
CA THR A 21 3.15 -6.33 2.57
C THR A 21 3.32 -4.99 3.26
N ILE A 22 2.78 -4.86 4.46
CA ILE A 22 2.78 -3.61 5.21
C ILE A 22 3.62 -3.80 6.46
N LEU A 23 4.66 -3.00 6.59
CA LEU A 23 5.58 -3.01 7.70
C LEU A 23 5.31 -1.80 8.60
N SER A 24 5.35 -2.02 9.91
CA SER A 24 5.34 -0.93 10.87
C SER A 24 6.66 -0.17 10.80
N LYS A 25 6.57 1.16 10.64
CA LYS A 25 7.71 2.07 10.79
C LYS A 25 7.49 3.04 11.96
N PHE A 26 6.71 2.61 12.95
CA PHE A 26 6.60 3.33 14.22
C PHE A 26 7.98 3.49 14.89
N GLN A 27 8.80 2.46 14.80
CA GLN A 27 10.24 2.54 15.00
C GLN A 27 10.92 2.43 13.63
N PRO A 28 11.89 3.30 13.28
CA PRO A 28 12.50 3.31 11.94
C PRO A 28 13.11 1.96 11.51
N TRP A 29 13.67 1.23 12.47
CA TRP A 29 14.29 -0.08 12.28
C TRP A 29 13.32 -1.26 12.42
N SER A 30 12.04 -1.04 12.77
CA SER A 30 11.08 -2.14 12.87
C SER A 30 10.90 -2.81 11.50
N THR A 31 10.80 -4.13 11.54
CA THR A 31 10.50 -5.02 10.42
C THR A 31 9.20 -5.79 10.67
N ASP A 32 8.37 -5.30 11.59
CA ASP A 32 7.14 -5.99 11.98
C ASP A 32 6.11 -5.89 10.86
N VAL A 33 5.73 -7.04 10.30
CA VAL A 33 4.65 -7.12 9.33
C VAL A 33 3.33 -6.95 10.06
N ILE A 34 2.70 -5.79 9.86
CA ILE A 34 1.41 -5.42 10.46
C ILE A 34 0.25 -5.62 9.50
N GLY A 35 0.52 -5.89 8.23
CA GLY A 35 -0.54 -6.12 7.26
C GLY A 35 -0.07 -6.85 6.03
N ILE A 36 -1.01 -7.56 5.44
CA ILE A 36 -0.86 -8.18 4.14
C ILE A 36 -2.13 -7.95 3.34
N GLY A 37 -1.97 -7.94 2.03
CA GLY A 37 -3.10 -7.94 1.13
C GLY A 37 -2.67 -8.25 -0.27
N GLY A 38 -3.66 -8.33 -1.14
CA GLY A 38 -3.41 -8.58 -2.53
C GLY A 38 -4.69 -8.55 -3.34
N ASN A 39 -4.50 -8.72 -4.64
CA ASN A 39 -5.56 -8.93 -5.58
C ASN A 39 -5.06 -9.86 -6.69
N THR A 40 -5.85 -10.87 -7.02
CA THR A 40 -5.57 -11.79 -8.13
C THR A 40 -6.33 -11.39 -9.39
N THR A 41 -6.81 -10.15 -9.47
CA THR A 41 -7.45 -9.64 -10.69
C THR A 41 -6.43 -9.51 -11.80
N THR A 42 -6.79 -10.12 -12.94
CA THR A 42 -5.98 -9.99 -14.14
C THR A 42 -6.36 -8.71 -14.87
N VAL A 43 -5.40 -7.80 -15.03
CA VAL A 43 -5.61 -6.51 -15.71
C VAL A 43 -4.70 -6.42 -16.92
N PHE A 44 -5.27 -6.06 -18.06
CA PHE A 44 -4.53 -5.88 -19.31
C PHE A 44 -4.19 -4.41 -19.51
N VAL A 45 -2.91 -4.10 -19.66
CA VAL A 45 -2.43 -2.74 -19.89
C VAL A 45 -1.85 -2.67 -21.30
N GLY A 46 -2.49 -1.88 -22.16
CA GLY A 46 -2.11 -1.72 -23.55
C GLY A 46 -0.69 -1.15 -23.73
N PRO A 47 -0.07 -1.31 -24.91
CA PRO A 47 1.25 -0.74 -25.19
C PRO A 47 1.22 0.79 -25.14
N ARG A 48 2.31 1.40 -24.66
CA ARG A 48 2.50 2.86 -24.55
C ARG A 48 1.32 3.59 -23.89
N THR A 49 0.71 2.96 -22.88
CA THR A 49 -0.39 3.55 -22.13
C THR A 49 0.17 4.46 -21.04
N SER A 50 0.00 5.77 -21.23
CA SER A 50 0.25 6.78 -20.20
C SER A 50 -0.93 6.97 -19.24
N LYS A 51 -2.13 6.54 -19.66
CA LYS A 51 -3.33 6.60 -18.82
C LYS A 51 -3.25 5.51 -17.74
N GLU A 52 -3.02 5.97 -16.53
CA GLU A 52 -2.92 5.16 -15.33
C GLU A 52 -4.12 4.21 -15.19
N HIS A 53 -3.83 2.92 -15.13
CA HIS A 53 -4.81 1.91 -14.73
C HIS A 53 -4.72 1.74 -13.22
N THR A 54 -5.84 1.93 -12.53
CA THR A 54 -5.90 1.79 -11.09
C THR A 54 -6.02 0.33 -10.72
N LEU A 55 -5.02 -0.18 -10.01
CA LEU A 55 -5.01 -1.51 -9.43
C LEU A 55 -5.39 -1.39 -7.97
N GLN A 56 -6.55 -1.96 -7.63
CA GLN A 56 -7.04 -2.02 -6.27
C GLN A 56 -6.52 -3.27 -5.58
N PHE A 57 -6.22 -3.15 -4.30
CA PHE A 57 -5.77 -4.26 -3.47
C PHE A 57 -6.52 -4.28 -2.15
N ASN A 58 -6.84 -5.47 -1.65
CA ASN A 58 -7.52 -5.62 -0.38
C ASN A 58 -6.48 -5.84 0.72
N ASN A 59 -6.03 -4.73 1.34
CA ASN A 59 -5.10 -4.79 2.44
C ASN A 59 -5.83 -4.80 3.78
N THR A 60 -5.36 -5.69 4.64
CA THR A 60 -5.75 -5.72 6.05
C THR A 60 -4.55 -5.32 6.90
N VAL A 61 -4.77 -4.41 7.85
CA VAL A 61 -3.73 -3.93 8.79
C VAL A 61 -4.21 -4.23 10.21
N THR A 62 -3.34 -4.84 11.01
CA THR A 62 -3.55 -5.13 12.42
C THR A 62 -2.40 -4.53 13.22
N LEU A 63 -2.69 -3.43 13.91
CA LEU A 63 -1.74 -2.80 14.85
C LEU A 63 -1.73 -3.59 16.16
N LYS A 64 -0.54 -3.75 16.75
CA LYS A 64 -0.34 -4.48 18.02
C LYS A 64 0.65 -3.75 18.92
N GLY A 65 0.61 -4.06 20.22
CA GLY A 65 1.53 -3.54 21.23
C GLY A 65 1.48 -2.01 21.36
N GLY A 66 2.64 -1.40 21.60
CA GLY A 66 2.75 0.05 21.85
C GLY A 66 2.21 0.94 20.71
N VAL A 67 2.18 0.44 19.47
CA VAL A 67 1.56 1.18 18.35
C VAL A 67 0.04 1.22 18.50
N ALA A 68 -0.58 0.10 18.89
CA ALA A 68 -2.02 0.06 19.15
C ALA A 68 -2.39 0.91 20.37
N GLU A 69 -1.60 0.86 21.44
CA GLU A 69 -1.79 1.69 22.64
C GLU A 69 -1.65 3.18 22.33
N TYR A 70 -0.63 3.57 21.55
CA TYR A 70 -0.45 4.94 21.09
C TYR A 70 -1.66 5.44 20.31
N CYS A 71 -2.15 4.63 19.37
CA CYS A 71 -3.29 4.98 18.54
C CYS A 71 -4.62 5.02 19.30
N GLN A 72 -4.76 4.25 20.39
CA GLN A 72 -5.96 4.20 21.23
C GLN A 72 -5.86 5.08 22.50
N ALA A 73 -4.77 5.80 22.68
CA ALA A 73 -4.56 6.59 23.88
C ALA A 73 -5.59 7.73 23.98
N PRO A 74 -5.96 8.20 25.19
CA PRO A 74 -7.02 9.21 25.36
C PRO A 74 -6.79 10.52 24.59
N PHE A 75 -5.53 10.88 24.31
CA PHE A 75 -5.19 12.05 23.50
C PHE A 75 -5.54 11.88 22.01
N SER A 76 -5.76 10.66 21.52
CA SER A 76 -6.29 10.40 20.17
C SER A 76 -7.71 10.96 19.96
N LEU A 77 -8.40 11.33 21.05
CA LEU A 77 -9.70 12.02 21.01
C LEU A 77 -9.56 13.53 20.80
N LEU A 78 -8.38 14.09 21.09
CA LEU A 78 -8.10 15.52 21.09
C LEU A 78 -7.25 15.94 19.88
N ILE A 79 -6.36 15.06 19.43
CA ILE A 79 -5.44 15.31 18.31
C ILE A 79 -5.42 14.14 17.33
N SER A 80 -5.13 14.45 16.06
CA SER A 80 -4.90 13.43 15.04
C SER A 80 -3.54 12.76 15.24
N LEU A 81 -3.53 11.43 15.28
CA LEU A 81 -2.33 10.62 15.44
C LEU A 81 -2.00 9.88 14.16
N TYR A 82 -0.73 9.92 13.79
CA TYR A 82 -0.22 9.30 12.57
C TYR A 82 0.94 8.37 12.91
N VAL A 83 1.03 7.28 12.16
CA VAL A 83 2.14 6.34 12.24
C VAL A 83 2.73 6.14 10.85
N ASN A 84 4.05 6.05 10.77
CA ASN A 84 4.70 5.68 9.53
C ASN A 84 4.48 4.19 9.27
N MET A 85 4.03 3.87 8.07
CA MET A 85 3.95 2.51 7.57
C MET A 85 4.70 2.43 6.25
N GLN A 86 5.42 1.33 6.04
CA GLN A 86 6.03 1.02 4.76
C GLN A 86 5.15 0.02 4.02
N PHE A 87 4.81 0.34 2.78
CA PHE A 87 4.05 -0.49 1.88
C PHE A 87 5.00 -1.05 0.83
N ASP A 88 5.25 -2.36 0.90
CA ASP A 88 6.01 -3.11 -0.08
C ASP A 88 5.04 -3.81 -1.01
N ILE A 89 4.85 -3.22 -2.19
CA ILE A 89 3.95 -3.70 -3.24
C ILE A 89 4.75 -4.53 -4.23
N SER A 90 4.20 -5.67 -4.61
CA SER A 90 4.75 -6.57 -5.61
C SER A 90 3.66 -6.90 -6.63
N VAL A 91 4.01 -6.82 -7.91
CA VAL A 91 3.09 -7.06 -9.04
C VAL A 91 3.74 -8.08 -9.98
N THR A 92 3.04 -9.18 -10.27
CA THR A 92 3.50 -10.12 -11.31
C THR A 92 2.89 -9.73 -12.65
N LEU A 93 3.77 -9.51 -13.60
CA LEU A 93 3.51 -9.12 -14.97
C LEU A 93 3.78 -10.31 -15.90
N GLU A 94 3.00 -10.43 -16.97
CA GLU A 94 3.19 -11.41 -18.03
C GLU A 94 3.11 -10.71 -19.38
N TYR A 95 4.11 -10.93 -20.22
CA TYR A 95 4.19 -10.41 -21.58
C TYR A 95 4.98 -11.37 -22.46
N LEU A 96 4.56 -11.59 -23.71
CA LEU A 96 5.31 -12.42 -24.68
C LEU A 96 5.72 -13.81 -24.14
N SER A 97 4.91 -14.43 -23.27
CA SER A 97 5.20 -15.69 -22.56
C SER A 97 6.35 -15.63 -21.53
N HIS A 98 6.80 -14.43 -21.19
CA HIS A 98 7.69 -14.15 -20.06
C HIS A 98 6.89 -13.66 -18.86
N ARG A 99 7.35 -14.02 -17.66
CA ARG A 99 6.82 -13.52 -16.39
C ARG A 99 7.89 -12.73 -15.67
N GLU A 100 7.49 -11.58 -15.16
CA GLU A 100 8.35 -10.66 -14.43
C GLU A 100 7.64 -10.20 -13.16
N GLN A 101 8.41 -9.91 -12.12
CA GLN A 101 7.87 -9.38 -10.86
C GLN A 101 8.46 -8.00 -10.64
N ALA A 102 7.59 -6.99 -10.59
CA ALA A 102 7.96 -5.62 -10.29
C ALA A 102 7.60 -5.29 -8.83
N THR A 103 8.52 -4.66 -8.11
CA THR A 103 8.33 -4.29 -6.70
C THR A 103 8.48 -2.80 -6.49
N LEU A 104 7.65 -2.23 -5.62
CA LEU A 104 7.68 -0.84 -5.20
C LEU A 104 7.58 -0.76 -3.68
N SER A 105 8.49 -0.04 -3.05
CA SER A 105 8.47 0.23 -1.60
C SER A 105 8.23 1.71 -1.36
N VAL A 106 7.21 2.04 -0.58
CA VAL A 106 6.88 3.43 -0.22
C VAL A 106 6.59 3.55 1.26
N VAL A 107 7.11 4.59 1.90
CA VAL A 107 6.80 4.92 3.30
C VAL A 107 5.79 6.05 3.32
N GLN A 108 4.68 5.86 4.03
CA GLN A 108 3.61 6.84 4.13
C GLN A 108 3.14 6.97 5.58
N GLN A 109 2.78 8.20 5.96
CA GLN A 109 2.07 8.46 7.21
C GLN A 109 0.61 8.06 7.08
N VAL A 110 0.18 7.14 7.92
CA VAL A 110 -1.19 6.65 7.97
C VAL A 110 -1.79 7.08 9.28
N CYS A 111 -2.97 7.68 9.22
CA CYS A 111 -3.67 7.99 10.43
C CYS A 111 -4.16 6.74 11.14
N CYS A 112 -4.00 6.71 12.45
CA CYS A 112 -4.39 5.56 13.25
C CYS A 112 -5.42 5.86 14.35
N VAL A 113 -6.04 7.05 14.35
CA VAL A 113 -7.09 7.32 15.34
C VAL A 113 -8.30 6.39 15.12
N PRO A 114 -8.92 5.84 16.18
CA PRO A 114 -10.01 4.88 16.06
C PRO A 114 -11.25 5.44 15.35
N SER A 115 -11.46 6.75 15.45
CA SER A 115 -12.55 7.46 14.77
C SER A 115 -12.32 7.59 13.25
N GLY A 116 -11.11 7.36 12.77
CA GLY A 116 -10.71 7.63 11.38
C GLY A 116 -10.76 9.12 11.00
N ASN A 117 -11.04 10.02 11.96
CA ASN A 117 -11.16 11.44 11.71
C ASN A 117 -9.80 12.12 11.84
N CYS A 118 -9.08 12.13 10.73
CA CYS A 118 -7.70 12.58 10.64
C CYS A 118 -7.58 13.76 9.68
N THR A 119 -8.64 14.57 9.60
CA THR A 119 -8.62 15.82 8.85
C THR A 119 -7.51 16.66 9.46
N ALA A 120 -6.40 16.75 8.74
CA ALA A 120 -5.28 17.58 9.10
C ALA A 120 -5.82 18.98 9.40
N ALA A 121 -5.65 19.46 10.62
CA ALA A 121 -5.56 20.90 10.81
C ALA A 121 -4.25 21.28 10.11
N GLU A 122 -4.34 21.65 8.83
CA GLU A 122 -3.28 22.39 8.15
C GLU A 122 -3.07 23.68 8.96
N TRP A 123 -1.97 23.74 9.70
CA TRP A 123 -1.44 24.98 10.27
C TRP A 123 -0.26 25.45 9.44
#